data_AF-A0AAN8FTQ5-F1
#
_entry.id   AF-A0AAN8FTQ5-F1
#
_cell.length_a   1.000
_cell.length_b   1.000
_cell.length_c   1.000
_cell.angle_alpha   90.00
_cell.angle_beta   90.00
_cell.angle_gamma   90.00
#
_symmetry.space_group_name_H-M   'P 1'
#
loop_
_entity.id
_entity.type
_entity.pdbx_description
1 polymer ?
#
loop_
_entity_poly.entity_id
_entity_poly.type
_entity_poly.pdbx_seq_one_letter_code
_entity_poly.pdbx_strand_id
1 'polypeptide(L)'
;IDLLKNTFEKAKASLDFDASPVSNVAQWEKRLKAVDHFLTESRTALDDVIDKGRSLANSGRMELDTHRAIEKLDDIVDIADQLETELEAQKSILDPLLAQAEAVDKDREAAEEVVDALAARNLSDPAIASATRQDLADRDAQFAALSQRAAAIHASLPGKSSASRDTTLATLGEKLSRLEALLMQPTTRLMANATPIRTSP
;
A
#
# COMPACT_ATOMS: atom_id res chain seq x y z
N ILE A 1 32.70 14.79 4.17
CA ILE A 1 31.78 15.60 3.35
C ILE A 1 31.19 14.76 2.22
N ASP A 2 31.99 14.18 1.31
CA ASP A 2 31.44 13.37 0.20
C ASP A 2 30.60 12.16 0.67
N LEU A 3 30.98 11.52 1.78
CA LEU A 3 30.17 10.46 2.42
C LEU A 3 28.83 10.98 2.94
N LEU A 4 28.80 12.20 3.51
CA LEU A 4 27.59 12.84 4.01
C LEU A 4 26.67 13.26 2.85
N LYS A 5 27.25 13.82 1.79
CA LYS A 5 26.51 14.10 0.55
C LYS A 5 25.86 12.83 0.00
N ASN A 6 26.60 11.71 -0.03
CA ASN A 6 26.08 10.41 -0.46
C ASN A 6 24.91 9.92 0.40
N THR A 7 24.91 10.14 1.71
CA THR A 7 23.78 9.74 2.58
C THR A 7 22.52 10.56 2.32
N PHE A 8 22.66 11.87 2.10
CA PHE A 8 21.52 12.73 1.72
C PHE A 8 20.97 12.39 0.33
N GLU A 9 21.85 12.13 -0.65
CA GLU A 9 21.44 11.67 -1.98
C GLU A 9 20.70 10.32 -1.94
N LYS A 10 21.11 9.41 -1.06
CA LYS A 10 20.38 8.14 -0.83
C LYS A 10 19.00 8.39 -0.22
N ALA A 11 18.89 9.31 0.73
CA ALA A 11 17.60 9.68 1.32
C ALA A 11 16.68 10.31 0.26
N LYS A 12 17.22 11.18 -0.61
CA LYS A 12 16.51 11.73 -1.77
C LYS A 12 16.06 10.65 -2.76
N ALA A 13 16.95 9.74 -3.15
CA ALA A 13 16.58 8.61 -3.99
C ALA A 13 15.52 7.70 -3.35
N SER A 14 15.43 7.68 -2.02
CA SER A 14 14.39 6.94 -1.30
C SER A 14 13.01 7.62 -1.30
N LEU A 15 12.87 8.84 -1.84
CA LEU A 15 11.60 9.45 -2.19
C LEU A 15 11.30 9.41 -3.70
N ASP A 16 12.21 8.85 -4.51
CA ASP A 16 11.95 8.61 -5.92
C ASP A 16 11.02 7.39 -6.09
N PHE A 17 9.73 7.67 -6.20
CA PHE A 17 8.69 6.66 -6.42
C PHE A 17 8.54 6.24 -7.89
N ASP A 18 9.25 6.89 -8.82
CA ASP A 18 9.34 6.48 -10.22
C ASP A 18 10.44 5.44 -10.44
N ALA A 19 11.55 5.57 -9.72
CA ALA A 19 12.65 4.61 -9.71
C ALA A 19 12.34 3.42 -8.79
N SER A 20 11.72 3.68 -7.64
CA SER A 20 11.34 2.65 -6.67
C SER A 20 9.88 2.83 -6.27
N PRO A 21 8.92 2.20 -6.97
CA PRO A 21 7.50 2.29 -6.61
C PRO A 21 7.17 1.61 -5.28
N VAL A 22 6.07 2.03 -4.66
CA VAL A 22 5.47 1.40 -3.47
C VAL A 22 4.23 0.61 -3.86
N SER A 23 3.91 -0.46 -3.13
CA SER A 23 2.76 -1.31 -3.43
C SER A 23 1.49 -0.92 -2.66
N ASN A 24 1.61 -0.14 -1.59
CA ASN A 24 0.49 0.30 -0.77
C ASN A 24 0.86 1.52 0.10
N VAL A 25 -0.17 2.10 0.72
CA VAL A 25 -0.09 3.29 1.58
C VAL A 25 0.81 3.04 2.80
N ALA A 26 0.79 1.85 3.39
CA ALA A 26 1.64 1.52 4.55
C ALA A 26 3.14 1.52 4.19
N GLN A 27 3.50 1.00 3.01
CA GLN A 27 4.88 1.04 2.53
C GLN A 27 5.32 2.49 2.23
N TRP A 28 4.42 3.31 1.68
CA TRP A 28 4.66 4.73 1.47
C TRP A 28 4.94 5.45 2.80
N GLU A 29 4.06 5.29 3.78
CA GLU A 29 4.22 5.85 5.13
C GLU A 29 5.54 5.45 5.77
N LYS A 30 5.90 4.16 5.70
CA LYS A 30 7.16 3.66 6.24
C LYS A 30 8.38 4.34 5.61
N ARG A 31 8.35 4.61 4.30
CA ARG A 31 9.44 5.33 3.62
C ARG A 31 9.50 6.80 4.04
N LEU A 32 8.37 7.49 4.12
CA LEU A 32 8.36 8.89 4.58
C LEU A 32 8.89 9.00 6.03
N LYS A 33 8.46 8.11 6.93
CA LYS A 33 8.96 8.07 8.31
C LYS A 33 10.46 7.81 8.41
N ALA A 34 11.01 6.96 7.54
CA ALA A 34 12.45 6.70 7.52
C ALA A 34 13.25 7.94 7.10
N VAL A 35 12.75 8.70 6.12
CA VAL A 35 13.39 9.95 5.67
C VAL A 35 13.24 11.06 6.70
N ASP A 36 12.05 11.20 7.30
CA ASP A 36 11.77 12.14 8.38
C ASP A 36 12.69 11.94 9.58
N HIS A 37 12.86 10.69 10.00
CA HIS A 37 13.77 10.32 11.06
C HIS A 37 15.23 10.63 10.70
N PHE A 38 15.67 10.28 9.49
CA PHE A 38 17.00 10.59 8.99
C PHE A 38 17.28 12.10 9.00
N LEU A 39 16.34 12.92 8.52
CA LEU A 39 16.46 14.38 8.50
C LEU A 39 16.56 14.94 9.93
N THR A 40 15.70 14.46 10.83
CA THR A 40 15.70 14.88 12.24
C THR A 40 17.05 14.59 12.92
N GLU A 41 17.63 13.42 12.69
CA GLU A 41 18.94 13.05 13.26
C GLU A 41 20.11 13.80 12.60
N SER A 42 20.02 14.02 11.28
CA SER A 42 21.16 14.54 10.50
C SER A 42 21.25 16.06 10.52
N ARG A 43 20.14 16.79 10.74
CA ARG A 43 20.12 18.26 10.67
C ARG A 43 20.93 18.90 11.78
N THR A 44 20.71 18.48 13.03
CA THR A 44 21.48 19.01 14.18
C THR A 44 22.98 18.78 13.99
N ALA A 45 23.38 17.60 13.49
CA ALA A 45 24.77 17.29 13.23
C ALA A 45 25.35 18.12 12.05
N LEU A 46 24.55 18.43 11.03
CA LEU A 46 24.96 19.26 9.89
C LEU A 46 25.18 20.70 10.33
N ASP A 47 24.26 21.28 11.10
CA ASP A 47 24.33 22.65 11.63
C ASP A 47 25.57 22.84 12.51
N ASP A 48 25.83 21.90 13.44
CA ASP A 48 27.01 21.93 14.32
C ASP A 48 28.34 21.93 13.53
N VAL A 49 28.40 21.14 12.44
CA VAL A 49 29.60 21.07 11.59
C VAL A 49 29.81 22.35 10.79
N ILE A 50 28.73 22.96 10.29
CA ILE A 50 28.78 24.23 9.55
C ILE A 50 29.24 25.37 10.47
N ASP A 51 28.64 25.49 11.66
CA ASP A 51 28.99 26.54 12.62
C ASP A 51 30.44 26.45 13.07
N LYS A 52 30.92 25.23 13.33
CA LYS A 52 32.33 25.00 13.65
C LYS A 52 33.25 25.32 12.47
N GLY A 53 32.85 24.99 11.24
CA GLY A 53 33.57 25.34 10.02
C GLY A 53 33.70 26.86 9.85
N ARG A 54 32.59 27.58 10.01
CA ARG A 54 32.55 29.06 9.96
C ARG A 54 33.44 29.69 11.03
N SER A 55 33.41 29.17 12.26
CA SER A 55 34.29 29.65 13.33
C SER A 55 35.77 29.43 13.01
N LEU A 56 36.15 28.31 12.38
CA LEU A 56 37.54 28.03 11.99
C LEU A 56 38.00 28.94 10.86
N ALA A 57 37.18 29.15 9.83
CA ALA A 57 37.48 30.07 8.72
C ALA A 57 37.73 31.50 9.25
N ASN A 58 36.85 31.98 10.14
CA ASN A 58 36.95 33.32 10.74
C ASN A 58 38.19 33.50 11.65
N SER A 59 38.82 32.41 12.08
CA SER A 59 40.08 32.45 12.86
C SER A 59 41.34 32.56 12.00
N GLY A 60 41.21 32.53 10.67
CA GLY A 60 42.31 32.66 9.70
C GLY A 60 43.19 31.42 9.52
N ARG A 61 42.91 30.32 10.23
CA ARG A 61 43.66 29.06 10.12
C ARG A 61 43.07 28.22 9.00
N MET A 62 43.84 27.95 7.94
CA MET A 62 43.40 27.14 6.78
C MET A 62 42.16 27.71 6.05
N GLU A 63 42.08 29.04 5.95
CA GLU A 63 40.94 29.80 5.40
C GLU A 63 40.42 29.22 4.06
N LEU A 64 41.29 29.03 3.06
CA LEU A 64 40.88 28.54 1.74
C LEU A 64 40.30 27.11 1.75
N ASP A 65 40.96 26.18 2.45
CA ASP A 65 40.48 24.79 2.54
C ASP A 65 39.16 24.71 3.33
N THR A 66 39.01 25.59 4.33
CA THR A 66 37.80 25.67 5.16
C THR A 66 36.64 26.25 4.37
N HIS A 67 36.84 27.31 3.57
CA HIS A 67 35.80 27.86 2.70
C HIS A 67 35.32 26.84 1.66
N ARG A 68 36.23 26.12 1.02
CA ARG A 68 35.86 25.05 0.07
C ARG A 68 35.08 23.91 0.75
N ALA A 69 35.41 23.60 2.00
CA ALA A 69 34.66 22.61 2.77
C ALA A 69 33.25 23.11 3.14
N ILE A 70 33.11 24.39 3.49
CA ILE A 70 31.81 25.03 3.79
C ILE A 70 30.92 25.05 2.53
N GLU A 71 31.45 25.42 1.37
CA GLU A 71 30.68 25.41 0.11
C GLU A 71 30.08 24.03 -0.19
N LYS A 72 30.85 22.95 0.04
CA LYS A 72 30.34 21.59 -0.10
C LYS A 72 29.33 21.17 0.99
N LEU A 73 29.33 21.84 2.15
CA LEU A 73 28.31 21.62 3.18
C LEU A 73 27.04 22.39 2.86
N ASP A 74 27.14 23.59 2.28
CA ASP A 74 26.00 24.36 1.78
C ASP A 74 25.26 23.57 0.68
N ASP A 75 25.99 22.91 -0.24
CA ASP A 75 25.42 21.92 -1.18
C ASP A 75 24.56 20.84 -0.49
N ILE A 76 24.97 20.38 0.70
CA ILE A 76 24.28 19.33 1.45
C ILE A 76 23.04 19.91 2.14
N VAL A 77 23.12 21.14 2.65
CA VAL A 77 21.97 21.88 3.20
C VAL A 77 20.90 22.07 2.12
N ASP A 78 21.29 22.46 0.91
CA ASP A 78 20.35 22.61 -0.21
C ASP A 78 19.63 21.28 -0.53
N ILE A 79 20.33 20.15 -0.45
CA ILE A 79 19.71 18.82 -0.61
C ILE A 79 18.76 18.51 0.55
N ALA A 80 19.15 18.84 1.78
CA ALA A 80 18.34 18.61 2.98
C ALA A 80 17.02 19.41 2.93
N ASP A 81 17.08 20.69 2.55
CA ASP A 81 15.91 21.57 2.45
C ASP A 81 14.97 21.15 1.32
N GLN A 82 15.51 20.70 0.18
CA GLN A 82 14.72 20.07 -0.89
C GLN A 82 14.00 18.81 -0.37
N LEU A 83 14.71 17.97 0.39
CA LEU A 83 14.17 16.73 0.92
C LEU A 83 13.06 16.98 1.93
N GLU A 84 13.21 17.98 2.80
CA GLU A 84 12.17 18.40 3.75
C GLU A 84 10.93 18.92 3.01
N THR A 85 11.13 19.76 2.00
CA THR A 85 10.02 20.27 1.18
C THR A 85 9.26 19.14 0.48
N GLU A 86 9.98 18.19 -0.12
CA GLU A 86 9.38 17.03 -0.78
C GLU A 86 8.66 16.12 0.23
N LEU A 87 9.26 15.88 1.39
CA LEU A 87 8.68 15.08 2.45
C LEU A 87 7.34 15.66 2.94
N GLU A 88 7.27 16.96 3.19
CA GLU A 88 6.04 17.64 3.62
C GLU A 88 4.97 17.62 2.52
N ALA A 89 5.36 17.79 1.26
CA ALA A 89 4.44 17.64 0.13
C ALA A 89 3.85 16.23 0.07
N GLN A 90 4.66 15.18 0.26
CA GLN A 90 4.20 13.79 0.28
C GLN A 90 3.30 13.49 1.49
N LYS A 91 3.66 13.96 2.69
CA LYS A 91 2.83 13.81 3.90
C LYS A 91 1.44 14.42 3.74
N SER A 92 1.36 15.61 3.13
CA SER A 92 0.07 16.29 2.89
C SER A 92 -0.92 15.46 2.06
N ILE A 93 -0.42 14.58 1.18
CA ILE A 93 -1.22 13.67 0.38
C ILE A 93 -1.48 12.36 1.14
N LEU A 94 -0.47 11.84 1.83
CA LEU A 94 -0.53 10.57 2.54
C LEU A 94 -1.51 10.58 3.72
N ASP A 95 -1.51 11.65 4.53
CA ASP A 95 -2.28 11.74 5.77
C ASP A 95 -3.79 11.44 5.59
N PRO A 96 -4.50 12.06 4.63
CA PRO A 96 -5.91 11.72 4.40
C PRO A 96 -6.10 10.31 3.82
N LEU A 97 -5.09 9.71 3.18
CA LEU A 97 -5.16 8.38 2.60
C LEU A 97 -4.97 7.27 3.64
N LEU A 98 -4.23 7.51 4.73
CA LEU A 98 -4.01 6.53 5.79
C LEU A 98 -5.33 6.07 6.42
N ALA A 99 -6.18 7.02 6.82
CA ALA A 99 -7.49 6.72 7.39
C ALA A 99 -8.41 5.99 6.39
N GLN A 100 -8.34 6.35 5.11
CA GLN A 100 -9.11 5.69 4.06
C GLN A 100 -8.64 4.25 3.81
N ALA A 101 -7.32 4.02 3.80
CA ALA A 101 -6.74 2.70 3.63
C ALA A 101 -7.11 1.78 4.80
N GLU A 102 -7.04 2.27 6.03
CA GLU A 102 -7.46 1.50 7.21
C GLU A 102 -8.95 1.14 7.17
N ALA A 103 -9.81 2.07 6.74
CA ALA A 103 -11.23 1.81 6.56
C ALA A 103 -11.49 0.75 5.48
N VAL A 104 -10.80 0.82 4.34
CA VAL A 104 -10.89 -0.17 3.27
C VAL A 104 -10.40 -1.55 3.73
N ASP A 105 -9.32 -1.62 4.50
CA ASP A 105 -8.82 -2.90 5.04
C ASP A 105 -9.84 -3.54 6.00
N LYS A 106 -10.43 -2.75 6.90
CA LYS A 106 -11.49 -3.24 7.81
C LYS A 106 -12.72 -3.71 7.05
N ASP A 107 -13.17 -2.94 6.06
CA ASP A 107 -14.32 -3.30 5.23
C ASP A 107 -14.03 -4.52 4.36
N ARG A 108 -12.80 -4.70 3.88
CA ARG A 108 -12.34 -5.91 3.19
C ARG A 108 -12.42 -7.11 4.12
N GLU A 109 -11.88 -7.03 5.33
CA GLU A 109 -11.93 -8.12 6.31
C GLU A 109 -13.36 -8.54 6.61
N ALA A 110 -14.27 -7.58 6.87
CA ALA A 110 -15.68 -7.87 7.09
C ALA A 110 -16.36 -8.49 5.85
N ALA A 111 -16.04 -8.02 4.65
CA ALA A 111 -16.53 -8.59 3.40
C ALA A 111 -16.06 -10.04 3.22
N GLU A 112 -14.81 -10.33 3.54
CA GLU A 112 -14.24 -11.66 3.49
C GLU A 112 -14.92 -12.63 4.47
N GLU A 113 -15.17 -12.21 5.71
CA GLU A 113 -15.90 -13.01 6.69
C GLU A 113 -17.32 -13.34 6.23
N VAL A 114 -18.00 -12.38 5.60
CA VAL A 114 -19.33 -12.61 5.01
C VAL A 114 -19.25 -13.66 3.90
N VAL A 115 -18.29 -13.56 2.98
CA VAL A 115 -18.12 -14.54 1.91
C VAL A 115 -17.79 -15.92 2.46
N ASP A 116 -16.94 -16.01 3.49
CA ASP A 116 -16.60 -17.27 4.16
C ASP A 116 -17.85 -17.89 4.83
N ALA A 117 -18.70 -17.07 5.48
CA ALA A 117 -19.95 -17.53 6.07
C ALA A 117 -20.96 -18.03 5.03
N LEU A 118 -21.04 -17.36 3.86
CA LEU A 118 -21.87 -17.81 2.74
C LEU A 118 -21.35 -19.13 2.16
N ALA A 119 -20.03 -19.28 2.01
CA ALA A 119 -19.39 -20.49 1.50
C ALA A 119 -19.52 -21.70 2.45
N ALA A 120 -19.67 -21.45 3.76
CA ALA A 120 -19.87 -22.50 4.76
C ALA A 120 -21.30 -23.10 4.77
N ARG A 121 -22.25 -22.51 4.05
CA ARG A 121 -23.63 -23.03 3.97
C ARG A 121 -23.69 -24.34 3.21
N ASN A 122 -24.79 -25.08 3.39
CA ASN A 122 -25.03 -26.29 2.59
C ASN A 122 -25.45 -25.95 1.15
N LEU A 123 -24.48 -25.61 0.30
CA LEU A 123 -24.70 -25.21 -1.09
C LEU A 123 -25.16 -26.36 -2.00
N SER A 124 -25.19 -27.59 -1.50
CA SER A 124 -25.78 -28.73 -2.22
C SER A 124 -27.31 -28.73 -2.19
N ASP A 125 -27.92 -28.04 -1.23
CA ASP A 125 -29.36 -27.82 -1.18
C ASP A 125 -29.76 -26.69 -2.16
N PRO A 126 -30.62 -26.95 -3.15
CA PRO A 126 -31.03 -25.94 -4.14
C PRO A 126 -31.67 -24.68 -3.53
N ALA A 127 -32.42 -24.81 -2.43
CA ALA A 127 -33.06 -23.67 -1.79
C ALA A 127 -32.01 -22.79 -1.09
N ILE A 128 -31.06 -23.40 -0.40
CA ILE A 128 -29.95 -22.69 0.27
C ILE A 128 -29.01 -22.04 -0.75
N ALA A 129 -28.71 -22.74 -1.85
CA ALA A 129 -27.92 -22.18 -2.95
C ALA A 129 -28.61 -20.98 -3.60
N SER A 130 -29.94 -21.06 -3.82
CA SER A 130 -30.72 -19.94 -4.34
C SER A 130 -30.72 -18.73 -3.39
N ALA A 131 -30.94 -18.97 -2.09
CA ALA A 131 -30.88 -17.90 -1.09
C ALA A 131 -29.48 -17.27 -0.99
N THR A 132 -28.42 -18.08 -1.10
CA THR A 132 -27.03 -17.60 -1.09
C THR A 132 -26.70 -16.76 -2.31
N ARG A 133 -27.23 -17.09 -3.50
CA ARG A 133 -27.10 -16.24 -4.69
C ARG A 133 -27.81 -14.89 -4.50
N GLN A 134 -28.99 -14.89 -3.88
CA GLN A 134 -29.69 -13.64 -3.57
C GLN A 134 -28.90 -12.79 -2.56
N ASP A 135 -28.39 -13.39 -1.49
CA ASP A 135 -27.57 -12.69 -0.49
C ASP A 135 -26.31 -12.05 -1.08
N LEU A 136 -25.70 -12.69 -2.10
CA LEU A 136 -24.59 -12.13 -2.87
C LEU A 136 -25.03 -10.96 -3.74
N ALA A 137 -26.14 -11.12 -4.47
CA ALA A 137 -26.69 -10.07 -5.32
C ALA A 137 -27.04 -8.82 -4.50
N ASP A 138 -27.60 -8.99 -3.30
CA ASP A 138 -27.94 -7.89 -2.40
C ASP A 138 -26.69 -7.14 -1.88
N ARG A 139 -25.50 -7.78 -1.93
CA ARG A 139 -24.21 -7.22 -1.49
C ARG A 139 -23.34 -6.71 -2.63
N ASP A 140 -23.75 -6.90 -3.88
CA ASP A 140 -22.97 -6.53 -5.06
C ASP A 140 -22.58 -5.05 -5.05
N ALA A 141 -23.53 -4.17 -4.69
CA ALA A 141 -23.27 -2.73 -4.54
C ALA A 141 -22.22 -2.42 -3.46
N GLN A 142 -22.17 -3.19 -2.37
CA GLN A 142 -21.18 -3.03 -1.31
C GLN A 142 -19.78 -3.45 -1.80
N PHE A 143 -19.68 -4.57 -2.52
CA PHE A 143 -18.40 -5.02 -3.10
C PHE A 143 -17.90 -4.06 -4.18
N ALA A 144 -18.79 -3.54 -5.02
CA ALA A 144 -18.47 -2.53 -6.02
C ALA A 144 -17.94 -1.24 -5.37
N ALA A 145 -18.60 -0.76 -4.31
CA ALA A 145 -18.17 0.42 -3.56
C ALA A 145 -16.81 0.21 -2.87
N LEU A 146 -16.57 -0.99 -2.31
CA LEU A 146 -15.27 -1.35 -1.74
C LEU A 146 -14.18 -1.38 -2.82
N SER A 147 -14.46 -1.99 -3.98
CA SER A 147 -13.53 -2.02 -5.12
C SER A 147 -13.21 -0.63 -5.64
N GLN A 148 -14.19 0.26 -5.72
CA GLN A 148 -13.97 1.63 -6.18
C GLN A 148 -13.08 2.41 -5.20
N ARG A 149 -13.30 2.28 -3.89
CA ARG A 149 -12.46 2.94 -2.89
C ARG A 149 -11.03 2.40 -2.89
N ALA A 150 -10.85 1.08 -2.97
CA ALA A 150 -9.52 0.46 -3.07
C ALA A 150 -8.76 0.98 -4.30
N ALA A 151 -9.42 0.99 -5.46
CA ALA A 151 -8.83 1.49 -6.71
C ALA A 151 -8.48 2.99 -6.63
N ALA A 152 -9.31 3.82 -5.98
CA ALA A 152 -9.04 5.24 -5.79
C ALA A 152 -7.81 5.49 -4.91
N ILE A 153 -7.63 4.69 -3.85
CA ILE A 153 -6.44 4.75 -2.99
C ILE A 153 -5.21 4.31 -3.78
N HIS A 154 -5.29 3.21 -4.53
CA HIS A 154 -4.21 2.71 -5.38
C HIS A 154 -3.79 3.72 -6.45
N ALA A 155 -4.76 4.36 -7.10
CA ALA A 155 -4.51 5.41 -8.09
C ALA A 155 -3.83 6.66 -7.49
N SER A 156 -3.95 6.86 -6.17
CA SER A 156 -3.34 7.97 -5.45
C SER A 156 -1.91 7.68 -4.97
N LEU A 157 -1.38 6.48 -5.22
CA LEU A 157 0.00 6.14 -4.88
C LEU A 157 0.99 6.96 -5.74
N PRO A 158 2.15 7.36 -5.18
CA PRO A 158 3.05 8.31 -5.82
C PRO A 158 3.85 7.70 -6.99
N GLY A 159 4.22 8.53 -7.95
CA GLY A 159 5.04 8.14 -9.11
C GLY A 159 4.42 6.98 -9.91
N LYS A 160 5.25 6.02 -10.34
CA LYS A 160 4.82 4.81 -11.06
C LYS A 160 4.09 3.78 -10.19
N SER A 161 3.88 4.03 -8.90
CA SER A 161 3.22 3.10 -7.99
C SER A 161 1.78 2.79 -8.40
N SER A 162 1.03 3.81 -8.85
CA SER A 162 -0.35 3.66 -9.32
C SER A 162 -0.49 2.82 -10.60
N ALA A 163 0.58 2.74 -11.41
CA ALA A 163 0.62 1.90 -12.61
C ALA A 163 0.91 0.42 -12.30
N SER A 164 1.30 0.10 -11.06
CA SER A 164 1.50 -1.28 -10.63
C SER A 164 0.16 -2.00 -10.43
N ARG A 165 0.21 -3.33 -10.36
CA ARG A 165 -1.00 -4.14 -10.13
C ARG A 165 -1.52 -3.91 -8.71
N ASP A 166 -2.77 -3.48 -8.60
CA ASP A 166 -3.49 -3.45 -7.34
C ASP A 166 -3.76 -4.89 -6.85
N THR A 167 -3.40 -5.14 -5.59
CA THR A 167 -3.59 -6.44 -4.92
C THR A 167 -4.44 -6.33 -3.66
N THR A 168 -4.97 -5.14 -3.35
CA THR A 168 -5.69 -4.82 -2.10
C THR A 168 -6.85 -5.77 -1.84
N LEU A 169 -7.57 -6.16 -2.90
CA LEU A 169 -8.77 -7.02 -2.83
C LEU A 169 -8.56 -8.42 -3.43
N ALA A 170 -7.30 -8.84 -3.64
CA ALA A 170 -7.01 -10.11 -4.31
C ALA A 170 -7.62 -11.32 -3.58
N THR A 171 -7.49 -11.39 -2.25
CA THR A 171 -8.03 -12.48 -1.42
C THR A 171 -9.56 -12.51 -1.45
N LEU A 172 -10.22 -11.35 -1.34
CA LEU A 172 -11.67 -11.26 -1.48
C LEU A 172 -12.14 -11.74 -2.86
N GLY A 173 -11.45 -11.34 -3.93
CA GLY A 173 -11.74 -11.78 -5.31
C GLY A 173 -11.61 -13.30 -5.50
N GLU A 174 -10.59 -13.91 -4.90
CA GLU A 174 -10.40 -15.37 -4.90
C GLU A 174 -11.52 -16.09 -4.14
N LYS A 175 -11.90 -15.58 -2.96
CA LYS A 175 -13.01 -16.13 -2.15
C LYS A 175 -14.35 -16.06 -2.90
N LEU A 176 -14.65 -14.92 -3.53
CA LEU A 176 -15.86 -14.74 -4.35
C LEU A 176 -15.87 -15.70 -5.54
N SER A 177 -14.77 -15.79 -6.29
CA SER A 177 -14.65 -16.70 -7.43
C SER A 177 -14.86 -18.16 -7.02
N ARG A 178 -14.34 -18.55 -5.85
CA ARG A 178 -14.54 -19.90 -5.30
C ARG A 178 -16.00 -20.15 -4.92
N LEU A 179 -16.66 -19.19 -4.28
CA LEU A 179 -18.07 -19.29 -3.90
C LEU A 179 -18.97 -19.41 -5.14
N GLU A 180 -18.73 -18.60 -6.17
CA GLU A 180 -19.43 -18.67 -7.45
C GLU A 180 -19.27 -20.04 -8.12
N ALA A 181 -18.05 -20.58 -8.14
CA ALA A 181 -17.79 -21.90 -8.68
C ALA A 181 -18.57 -23.00 -7.94
N LEU A 182 -18.70 -22.92 -6.60
CA LEU A 182 -19.52 -23.85 -5.82
C LEU A 182 -21.01 -23.71 -6.15
N LEU A 183 -21.51 -22.48 -6.34
CA LEU A 183 -22.90 -22.21 -6.67
C LEU A 183 -23.28 -22.62 -8.11
N MET A 184 -22.29 -22.82 -8.99
CA MET A 184 -22.47 -23.26 -10.38
C MET A 184 -22.41 -24.78 -10.55
N GLN A 185 -22.03 -25.57 -9.53
CA GLN A 185 -21.99 -27.03 -9.65
C GLN A 185 -23.41 -27.59 -9.82
N PRO A 186 -23.67 -28.40 -10.85
CA PRO A 186 -24.95 -29.07 -11.00
C PRO A 186 -25.12 -30.08 -9.86
N THR A 187 -26.21 -29.97 -9.08
CA THR A 187 -26.66 -31.05 -8.20
C THR A 187 -26.76 -32.33 -9.01
N THR A 188 -25.83 -33.26 -8.81
CA THR A 188 -25.93 -34.63 -9.29
C THR A 188 -27.11 -35.28 -8.57
N ARG A 189 -28.30 -35.19 -9.18
CA ARG A 189 -29.42 -36.04 -8.79
C ARG A 189 -28.98 -37.49 -8.95
N LEU A 190 -28.76 -38.17 -7.83
CA LEU A 190 -28.84 -39.62 -7.75
C LEU A 190 -30.28 -40.01 -8.13
N MET A 191 -30.52 -40.16 -9.43
CA MET A 191 -31.67 -40.91 -9.94
C MET A 191 -31.39 -42.36 -9.58
N ALA A 192 -31.86 -42.78 -8.41
CA ALA A 192 -31.86 -44.17 -8.01
C ALA A 192 -32.61 -44.97 -9.10
N ASN A 193 -31.89 -45.87 -9.75
CA ASN A 193 -32.42 -46.85 -10.70
C ASN A 193 -33.62 -47.57 -10.08
N ALA A 194 -34.83 -47.24 -10.54
CA ALA A 194 -36.00 -48.07 -10.33
C ALA A 194 -35.88 -49.29 -11.27
N THR A 195 -35.43 -50.42 -10.71
CA THR A 195 -35.41 -51.73 -11.36
C THR A 195 -36.84 -52.12 -11.75
N PRO A 196 -37.15 -52.43 -13.04
CA PRO A 196 -38.46 -52.96 -13.39
C PRO A 196 -38.53 -54.43 -12.97
N ILE A 197 -39.46 -54.74 -12.06
CA ILE A 197 -39.83 -56.11 -11.70
C ILE A 197 -40.46 -56.75 -12.94
N ARG A 198 -39.76 -57.74 -13.50
CA ARG A 198 -40.22 -58.59 -14.61
C ARG A 198 -41.11 -59.70 -14.04
N THR A 199 -42.43 -59.57 -14.16
CA THR A 199 -43.34 -60.72 -14.06
C THR A 199 -43.63 -61.24 -15.47
N SER A 200 -43.17 -62.45 -15.74
CA SER A 200 -43.46 -63.22 -16.97
C SER A 200 -44.71 -64.09 -16.76
N PRO A 201 -45.37 -64.53 -17.85
CA PRO A 201 -46.81 -64.86 -17.91
C PRO A 201 -47.20 -66.21 -17.30
#